data_AF-A0A425VWA7-F1
#
_entry.id   AF-A0A425VWA7-F1
#
_cell.length_a   1.000
_cell.length_b   1.000
_cell.length_c   1.000
_cell.angle_alpha   90.00
_cell.angle_beta   90.00
_cell.angle_gamma   90.00
#
_symmetry.space_group_name_H-M   'P 1'
#
loop_
_entity.id
_entity.type
_entity.pdbx_description
1 polymer ?
#
loop_
_entity_poly.entity_id
_entity_poly.type
_entity_poly.pdbx_seq_one_letter_code
_entity_poly.pdbx_strand_id
1 'polypeptide(L)'
;MHYADGAFWRPLFETNMELLLVASGCSHNRCRFCNMYRNGFRVSPREEVEADLQELREFVATYPKQAYLLGYHVSNVVRLQGTLPNQAQQMLTYLDKAIADLAEDQMESFRSSLTSI
;
A
#
# COMPACT_ATOMS: atom_id res chain seq x y z
N MET A 1 8.90 -2.73 4.21
CA MET A 1 7.79 -1.79 4.05
C MET A 1 7.78 -0.86 5.25
N HIS A 2 7.37 0.38 5.04
CA HIS A 2 7.10 1.32 6.12
C HIS A 2 5.73 1.02 6.74
N TYR A 3 5.71 0.31 7.87
CA TYR A 3 4.45 -0.01 8.55
C TYR A 3 3.93 1.16 9.38
N ALA A 4 2.60 1.32 9.42
CA ALA A 4 1.97 2.36 10.21
C ALA A 4 2.20 2.17 11.72
N ASP A 5 2.62 3.24 12.41
CA ASP A 5 2.77 3.25 13.86
C ASP A 5 1.43 3.16 14.58
N GLY A 6 1.25 2.13 15.42
CA GLY A 6 0.10 2.00 16.33
C GLY A 6 -0.56 0.62 16.33
N ALA A 7 -1.77 0.55 16.91
CA ALA A 7 -2.58 -0.66 16.89
C ALA A 7 -3.16 -0.84 15.49
N PHE A 8 -2.60 -1.76 14.71
CA PHE A 8 -3.12 -2.12 13.39
C PHE A 8 -3.74 -3.53 13.44
N TRP A 9 -4.97 -3.66 12.97
CA TRP A 9 -5.64 -4.95 12.87
C TRP A 9 -5.51 -5.47 11.43
N ARG A 10 -4.69 -6.52 11.26
CA ARG A 10 -4.66 -7.32 10.03
C ARG A 10 -5.34 -8.66 10.29
N PRO A 11 -6.51 -8.93 9.71
CA PRO A 11 -7.09 -10.25 9.81
C PRO A 11 -6.19 -11.28 9.12
N LEU A 12 -6.21 -12.52 9.61
CA LEU A 12 -5.31 -13.59 9.15
C LEU A 12 -5.41 -13.85 7.63
N PHE A 13 -6.56 -13.60 7.01
CA PHE A 13 -6.73 -13.77 5.57
C PHE A 13 -5.92 -12.75 4.74
N GLU A 14 -5.54 -11.62 5.33
CA GLU A 14 -4.72 -10.57 4.68
C GLU A 14 -3.21 -10.77 4.87
N THR A 15 -2.78 -11.86 5.51
CA THR A 15 -1.34 -12.09 5.83
C THR A 15 -0.47 -12.11 4.57
N ASN A 16 -1.02 -12.58 3.45
CA ASN A 16 -0.32 -12.63 2.16
C ASN A 16 -0.76 -11.51 1.20
N MET A 17 -1.57 -10.57 1.68
CA MET A 17 -1.99 -9.41 0.88
C MET A 17 -1.00 -8.27 1.09
N GLU A 18 -0.72 -7.58 -0.01
CA GLU A 18 0.20 -6.46 0.00
C GLU A 18 -0.57 -5.19 0.37
N LEU A 19 -0.05 -4.45 1.33
CA LEU A 19 -0.64 -3.19 1.79
C LEU A 19 0.35 -2.07 1.58
N LEU A 20 0.26 -1.43 0.41
CA LEU A 20 0.96 -0.18 0.18
C LEU A 20 0.29 0.91 1.01
N LEU A 21 1.02 1.42 2.00
CA LEU A 21 0.54 2.43 2.94
C LEU A 21 0.72 3.83 2.34
N VAL A 22 -0.26 4.29 1.57
CA VAL A 22 -0.25 5.67 1.02
C VAL A 22 -0.72 6.70 2.06
N ALA A 23 -1.52 6.25 3.04
CA ALA A 23 -1.89 7.03 4.20
C ALA A 23 -2.05 6.11 5.42
N SER A 24 -1.75 6.63 6.60
CA SER A 24 -1.96 5.98 7.88
C SER A 24 -2.98 6.76 8.73
N GLY A 25 -3.69 6.05 9.60
CA GLY A 25 -4.70 6.65 10.47
C GLY A 25 -6.08 6.78 9.84
N CYS A 26 -6.91 7.65 10.42
CA CYS A 26 -8.28 7.91 9.97
C CYS A 26 -8.52 9.41 9.88
N SER A 27 -8.94 9.91 8.72
CA SER A 27 -9.22 11.33 8.49
C SER A 27 -10.37 11.88 9.35
N HIS A 28 -11.24 11.01 9.86
CA HIS A 28 -12.34 11.39 10.75
C HIS A 28 -11.87 11.71 12.17
N ASN A 29 -10.97 10.88 12.75
CA ASN A 29 -10.34 10.96 14.08
C ASN A 29 -11.16 11.53 15.27
N ARG A 30 -12.50 11.50 15.23
CA ARG A 30 -13.39 12.10 16.26
C ARG A 30 -14.40 11.12 16.86
N CYS A 31 -14.22 9.82 16.59
CA CYS A 31 -15.05 8.76 17.15
C CYS A 31 -14.81 8.60 18.66
N ARG A 32 -15.87 8.68 19.47
CA ARG A 32 -15.79 8.55 20.93
C ARG A 32 -15.27 7.19 21.43
N PHE A 33 -15.35 6.16 20.60
CA PHE A 33 -14.98 4.78 20.92
C PHE A 33 -13.74 4.27 20.18
N CYS A 34 -13.12 5.06 19.29
CA CYS A 34 -12.00 4.57 18.49
C CYS A 34 -10.70 4.55 19.33
N ASN A 35 -10.11 3.36 19.49
CA ASN A 35 -8.83 3.15 20.15
C ASN A 35 -7.68 2.80 19.17
N MET A 36 -7.99 2.71 17.86
CA MET A 36 -7.09 2.20 16.83
C MET A 36 -6.17 3.28 16.25
N TYR A 37 -6.73 4.42 15.81
CA TYR A 37 -6.01 5.47 15.09
C TYR A 37 -5.60 6.68 15.95
N ARG A 38 -4.95 6.43 17.09
CA ARG A 38 -4.66 7.48 18.09
C ARG A 38 -3.67 8.57 17.64
N ASN A 39 -2.86 8.28 16.64
CA ASN A 39 -1.81 9.18 16.14
C ASN A 39 -2.30 10.11 15.01
N GLY A 40 -3.61 10.18 14.77
CA GLY A 40 -4.20 11.03 13.73
C GLY A 40 -4.00 10.49 12.31
N PHE A 41 -4.49 11.24 11.33
CA PHE A 41 -4.34 10.93 9.92
C PHE A 41 -3.03 11.52 9.38
N ARG A 42 -2.22 10.68 8.74
CA ARG A 42 -0.97 11.08 8.08
C ARG A 42 -0.98 10.52 6.67
N VAL A 43 -0.51 11.32 5.73
CA VAL A 43 -0.22 10.89 4.38
C VAL A 43 1.25 10.50 4.29
N SER A 44 1.56 9.38 3.64
CA SER A 44 2.95 8.96 3.42
C SER A 44 3.61 9.85 2.36
N PRO A 45 4.85 10.33 2.59
CA PRO A 45 5.65 11.01 1.58
C PRO A 45 5.94 10.05 0.42
N ARG A 46 6.23 10.60 -0.76
CA ARG A 46 6.44 9.77 -1.96
C ARG A 46 7.64 8.86 -1.80
N GLU A 47 8.68 9.31 -1.11
CA GLU A 47 9.90 8.54 -0.88
C GLU A 47 9.61 7.24 -0.12
N GLU A 48 8.71 7.27 0.88
CA GLU A 48 8.27 6.07 1.60
C GLU A 48 7.51 5.12 0.66
N VAL A 49 6.61 5.65 -0.17
CA VAL A 49 5.80 4.86 -1.11
C VAL A 49 6.66 4.26 -2.22
N GLU A 50 7.62 5.01 -2.75
CA GLU A 50 8.57 4.55 -3.78
C GLU A 50 9.46 3.43 -3.23
N ALA A 51 9.97 3.60 -2.00
CA ALA A 51 10.75 2.56 -1.32
C ALA A 51 9.94 1.28 -1.09
N ASP A 52 8.68 1.39 -0.68
CA ASP A 52 7.79 0.23 -0.51
C ASP A 52 7.53 -0.49 -1.84
N LEU A 53 7.36 0.24 -2.94
CA LEU A 53 7.21 -0.34 -4.28
C LEU A 53 8.48 -1.04 -4.77
N GLN A 54 9.66 -0.47 -4.49
CA GLN A 54 10.93 -1.10 -4.81
C GLN A 54 11.13 -2.40 -4.02
N GLU A 55 10.75 -2.43 -2.74
CA GLU A 55 10.79 -3.64 -1.92
C GLU A 55 9.82 -4.71 -2.43
N LEU A 56 8.59 -4.32 -2.80
CA LEU A 56 7.62 -5.23 -3.41
C LEU A 56 8.11 -5.81 -4.74
N ARG A 57 8.77 -4.99 -5.56
CA ARG A 57 9.39 -5.44 -6.81
C ARG A 57 10.48 -6.47 -6.55
N GLU A 58 11.36 -6.23 -5.58
CA GLU A 58 12.41 -7.18 -5.20
C GLU A 58 11.82 -8.49 -4.66
N PHE A 59 10.75 -8.41 -3.85
CA PHE A 59 10.01 -9.57 -3.38
C PHE A 59 9.46 -10.39 -4.56
N VAL A 60 8.78 -9.75 -5.52
CA VAL A 60 8.25 -10.43 -6.72
C VAL A 60 9.37 -11.06 -7.54
N ALA A 61 10.53 -10.42 -7.65
CA ALA A 61 11.67 -10.91 -8.42
C ALA A 61 12.34 -12.14 -7.78
N THR A 62 12.36 -12.22 -6.45
CA THR A 62 13.18 -13.21 -5.72
C THR A 62 12.37 -14.32 -5.07
N TYR A 63 11.07 -14.12 -4.83
CA TYR A 63 10.27 -15.05 -4.04
C TYR A 63 9.98 -16.35 -4.82
N PRO A 64 10.48 -17.52 -4.37
CA PRO A 64 10.48 -18.73 -5.19
C PRO A 64 9.24 -19.60 -5.01
N LYS A 65 8.37 -19.28 -4.04
CA LYS A 65 7.21 -20.10 -3.67
C LYS A 65 5.93 -19.56 -4.26
N GLN A 66 4.91 -20.41 -4.29
CA GLN A 66 3.57 -19.99 -4.68
C GLN A 66 3.02 -18.98 -3.68
N ALA A 67 2.63 -17.81 -4.19
CA ALA A 67 2.00 -16.74 -3.43
C ALA A 67 0.95 -16.03 -4.28
N TYR A 68 -0.09 -15.54 -3.62
CA TYR A 68 -1.13 -14.71 -4.22
C TYR A 68 -0.94 -13.32 -3.67
N LEU A 69 -0.52 -12.39 -4.52
CA LEU A 69 -0.41 -10.99 -4.15
C LEU A 69 -1.69 -10.28 -4.57
N LEU A 70 -2.29 -9.58 -3.61
CA LEU A 70 -3.53 -8.84 -3.77
C LEU A 70 -3.33 -7.45 -3.17
N GLY A 71 -3.47 -6.42 -4.00
CA GLY A 71 -3.28 -5.02 -3.65
C GLY A 71 -4.49 -4.16 -4.02
N TYR A 72 -5.71 -4.59 -3.70
CA TYR A 72 -6.96 -3.85 -3.97
C TYR A 72 -7.51 -3.12 -2.73
N HIS A 73 -6.66 -2.39 -2.03
CA HIS A 73 -7.13 -1.59 -0.90
C HIS A 73 -7.57 -0.19 -1.35
N VAL A 74 -8.56 0.39 -0.67
CA VAL A 74 -9.07 1.75 -0.95
C VAL A 74 -8.00 2.83 -0.75
N SER A 75 -6.94 2.51 -0.01
CA SER A 75 -5.78 3.37 0.23
C SER A 75 -4.60 3.08 -0.71
N ASN A 76 -4.81 2.31 -1.79
CA ASN A 76 -3.73 1.88 -2.66
C ASN A 76 -3.79 2.57 -4.03
N VAL A 77 -2.71 3.27 -4.37
CA VAL A 77 -2.52 3.93 -5.68
C VAL A 77 -2.07 2.92 -6.73
N VAL A 78 -1.36 1.85 -6.33
CA VAL A 78 -0.82 0.83 -7.23
C VAL A 78 -1.57 -0.48 -7.03
N ARG A 79 -2.43 -0.82 -7.99
CA ARG A 79 -3.26 -2.03 -7.94
C ARG A 79 -2.50 -3.22 -8.51
N LEU A 80 -1.82 -3.96 -7.65
CA LEU A 80 -1.13 -5.19 -8.03
C LEU A 80 -1.98 -6.43 -7.72
N GLN A 81 -2.18 -7.30 -8.70
CA GLN A 81 -2.72 -8.64 -8.50
C GLN A 81 -1.94 -9.65 -9.33
N GLY A 82 -1.59 -10.78 -8.71
CA GLY A 82 -1.02 -11.89 -9.45
C GLY A 82 -0.58 -13.06 -8.59
N THR A 83 -0.18 -14.12 -9.28
CA THR A 83 0.32 -15.36 -8.68
C THR A 83 1.81 -15.53 -8.97
N LEU A 84 2.59 -15.76 -7.94
CA LEU A 84 3.99 -16.13 -8.07
C LEU A 84 4.14 -17.66 -8.17
N PRO A 85 5.13 -18.17 -8.89
CA PRO A 85 6.02 -17.44 -9.81
C PRO A 85 5.40 -17.18 -11.20
N ASN A 86 4.25 -17.79 -11.51
CA ASN A 86 3.69 -17.86 -12.87
C ASN A 86 3.49 -16.50 -13.56
N GLN A 87 3.18 -15.45 -12.80
CA GLN A 87 2.90 -14.10 -13.31
C GLN A 87 3.97 -13.08 -12.88
N ALA A 88 5.11 -13.51 -12.34
CA ALA A 88 6.14 -12.61 -11.80
C ALA A 88 6.60 -11.58 -12.84
N GLN A 89 6.88 -11.99 -14.07
CA GLN A 89 7.34 -11.07 -15.12
C GLN A 89 6.30 -9.99 -15.47
N GLN A 90 5.01 -10.36 -15.53
CA GLN A 90 3.92 -9.41 -15.78
C GLN A 90 3.82 -8.39 -14.63
N MET A 91 3.97 -8.87 -13.41
CA MET A 91 3.93 -8.06 -12.20
C MET A 91 5.13 -7.10 -12.13
N LEU A 92 6.33 -7.55 -12.47
CA LEU A 92 7.53 -6.71 -12.53
C LEU A 92 7.38 -5.59 -13.55
N THR A 93 6.91 -5.89 -14.77
CA THR A 93 6.66 -4.86 -15.80
C THR A 93 5.65 -3.82 -15.33
N TYR A 94 4.60 -4.26 -14.63
CA TYR A 94 3.61 -3.33 -14.06
C TYR A 94 4.21 -2.46 -12.95
N LEU A 95 5.01 -3.05 -12.05
CA LEU A 95 5.66 -2.33 -10.96
C LEU A 95 6.70 -1.34 -11.48
N ASP A 96 7.52 -1.72 -12.47
CA ASP A 96 8.49 -0.81 -13.12
C ASP A 96 7.80 0.41 -13.72
N LYS A 97 6.67 0.19 -14.40
CA LYS A 97 5.85 1.28 -14.92
C LYS A 97 5.25 2.13 -13.80
N ALA A 98 4.68 1.49 -12.77
CA ALA A 98 4.05 2.20 -11.66
C ALA A 98 5.06 3.07 -10.89
N ILE A 99 6.29 2.60 -10.70
CA ILE A 99 7.38 3.36 -10.06
C ILE A 99 7.77 4.56 -10.94
N ALA A 100 7.90 4.37 -12.27
CA ALA A 100 8.23 5.45 -13.19
C ALA A 100 7.13 6.51 -13.31
N ASP A 101 5.86 6.09 -13.26
CA ASP A 101 4.68 6.94 -13.40
C ASP A 101 4.21 7.54 -12.07
N LEU A 102 4.87 7.26 -10.93
CA LEU A 102 4.52 7.77 -9.60
C LEU A 102 4.90 9.26 -9.46
N ALA A 103 4.22 10.11 -10.22
CA ALA A 103 4.39 11.54 -10.16
C ALA A 103 3.69 12.13 -8.91
N GLU A 104 4.31 13.15 -8.29
CA GLU A 104 3.79 13.79 -7.07
C GLU A 104 2.38 14.37 -7.27
N ASP A 105 2.04 14.83 -8.47
CA ASP A 105 0.71 15.37 -8.79
C ASP A 105 -0.40 14.32 -8.66
N GLN A 106 -0.14 13.08 -9.10
CA GLN A 106 -1.05 11.94 -8.93
C GLN A 106 -1.26 11.62 -7.44
N MET A 107 -0.17 11.65 -6.67
CA MET A 107 -0.23 11.44 -5.22
C MET A 107 -0.98 12.58 -4.53
N GLU A 108 -0.71 13.84 -4.86
CA GLU A 108 -1.40 15.04 -4.34
C GLU A 108 -2.91 14.99 -4.63
N SER A 109 -3.29 14.61 -5.85
CA SER A 109 -4.70 14.44 -6.23
C SER A 109 -5.37 13.33 -5.41
N PHE A 110 -4.69 12.19 -5.22
CA PHE A 110 -5.21 11.12 -4.38
C PHE A 110 -5.34 11.57 -2.92
N ARG A 111 -4.31 12.22 -2.36
CA ARG A 111 -4.29 12.78 -1.00
C ARG A 111 -5.45 13.75 -0.77
N SER A 112 -5.69 14.65 -1.74
CA SER A 112 -6.76 15.64 -1.69
C SER A 112 -8.15 15.02 -1.83
N SER A 113 -8.25 13.85 -2.46
CA SER A 113 -9.52 13.12 -2.60
C SER A 113 -9.95 12.39 -1.32
N LEU A 114 -9.03 12.14 -0.38
CA LEU A 114 -9.29 11.47 0.89
C LEU A 114 -10.03 12.42 1.85
N THR A 115 -11.31 12.64 1.58
CA THR A 115 -12.20 13.45 2.42
C THR A 115 -12.82 12.58 3.52
N SER A 116 -12.86 13.08 4.75
CA SER A 116 -13.73 12.51 5.78
C SER A 116 -15.16 12.90 5.46
N ILE A 117 -16.02 11.91 5.30
CA ILE A 117 -17.48 12.09 5.43
C ILE A 117 -17.80 12.39 6.91
#